data_AF-A0AA87E1R6-F1
#
_entry.id   AF-A0AA87E1R6-F1
#
_cell.length_a   1.000
_cell.length_b   1.000
_cell.length_c   1.000
_cell.angle_alpha   90.00
_cell.angle_beta   90.00
_cell.angle_gamma   90.00
#
_symmetry.space_group_name_H-M   'P 1'
#
loop_
_entity.id
_entity.type
_entity.pdbx_description
1 polymer ?
#
loop_
_entity_poly.entity_id
_entity_poly.type
_entity_poly.pdbx_seq_one_letter_code
_entity_poly.pdbx_strand_id
1 'polypeptide(L)'
;MSNGHPEDYFGWHGFYEISPQILDDGKKGKKLEIADLDGKTIAISLADAATPFSQFQACFNKAAPKTEKASNYFAAKQTPPNRKSCVLEVGGAKAIDGACYWGPYGSMDGSFVIKANGYFAIIEIDNDEADGWWNDTPGATHAHTGLGKMKRDGKCWKSESVNVCPGLQ
;
A
#
# COMPACT_ATOMS: atom_id res chain seq x y z
N MET A 1 -16.16 24.17 -6.53
CA MET A 1 -15.61 23.30 -7.60
C MET A 1 -14.12 23.23 -7.36
N SER A 2 -13.60 22.07 -7.00
CA SER A 2 -12.16 21.86 -6.95
C SER A 2 -11.64 21.89 -8.38
N ASN A 3 -10.67 22.75 -8.66
CA ASN A 3 -10.05 22.91 -9.97
C ASN A 3 -8.63 22.34 -10.00
N GLY A 4 -8.27 21.61 -8.95
CA GLY A 4 -6.93 21.07 -8.78
C GLY A 4 -5.92 22.11 -8.31
N HIS A 5 -6.35 23.08 -7.50
CA HIS A 5 -5.40 23.91 -6.77
C HIS A 5 -4.76 23.06 -5.66
N PRO A 6 -3.44 23.18 -5.39
CA PRO A 6 -2.73 22.43 -4.35
C PRO A 6 -3.48 22.21 -3.02
N GLU A 7 -4.24 23.20 -2.53
CA GLU A 7 -5.02 23.05 -1.29
C GLU A 7 -6.23 22.13 -1.39
N ASP A 8 -6.76 21.88 -2.59
CA ASP A 8 -7.81 20.90 -2.83
C ASP A 8 -7.31 19.46 -2.58
N TYR A 9 -5.99 19.27 -2.49
CA TYR A 9 -5.33 17.98 -2.31
C TYR A 9 -4.75 17.77 -0.90
N PHE A 10 -4.98 18.68 0.06
CA PHE A 10 -4.59 18.44 1.45
C PHE A 10 -5.32 17.21 1.99
N GLY A 11 -4.57 16.13 2.23
CA GLY A 11 -5.08 14.85 2.75
C GLY A 11 -5.06 13.70 1.74
N TRP A 12 -4.72 13.94 0.47
CA TRP A 12 -4.54 12.87 -0.51
C TRP A 12 -3.15 12.24 -0.40
N HIS A 13 -3.10 10.92 -0.23
CA HIS A 13 -1.89 10.14 -0.48
C HIS A 13 -1.64 10.17 -2.00
N GLY A 14 -0.45 10.60 -2.42
CA GLY A 14 -0.19 10.97 -3.82
C GLY A 14 -0.54 9.87 -4.83
N PHE A 15 -0.82 10.29 -6.07
CA PHE A 15 -1.20 9.43 -7.21
C PHE A 15 -0.15 8.36 -7.62
N TYR A 16 0.93 8.17 -6.86
CA TYR A 16 1.99 7.18 -7.08
C TYR A 16 1.52 5.74 -6.80
N GLU A 17 0.34 5.57 -6.18
CA GLU A 17 -0.32 4.28 -5.92
C GLU A 17 -1.23 3.82 -7.07
N ILE A 18 -1.43 4.66 -8.08
CA ILE A 18 -2.24 4.36 -9.26
C ILE A 18 -1.38 3.61 -10.28
N SER A 19 -1.60 2.30 -10.40
CA SER A 19 -0.86 1.47 -11.37
C SER A 19 -1.17 1.90 -12.81
N PRO A 20 -0.27 1.70 -13.79
CA PRO A 20 -0.62 1.90 -15.20
C PRO A 20 -1.85 1.09 -15.63
N GLN A 21 -2.05 -0.08 -15.00
CA GLN A 21 -3.22 -0.93 -15.22
C GLN A 21 -4.51 -0.23 -14.78
N ILE A 22 -4.56 0.41 -13.61
CA ILE A 22 -5.80 1.08 -13.17
C ILE A 22 -6.14 2.29 -14.06
N LEU A 23 -5.14 2.92 -14.70
CA LEU A 23 -5.36 3.95 -15.71
C LEU A 23 -5.93 3.39 -17.01
N ASP A 24 -5.41 2.24 -17.47
CA ASP A 24 -5.94 1.54 -18.63
C ASP A 24 -7.34 0.97 -18.38
N ASP A 25 -7.58 0.45 -17.18
CA ASP A 25 -8.86 -0.06 -16.74
C ASP A 25 -9.87 1.09 -16.56
N GLY A 26 -9.44 2.25 -16.06
CA GLY A 26 -10.27 3.46 -16.03
C GLY A 26 -10.61 3.98 -17.43
N LYS A 27 -9.65 3.94 -18.36
CA LYS A 27 -9.83 4.36 -19.75
C LYS A 27 -10.76 3.45 -20.54
N LYS A 28 -10.71 2.14 -20.32
CA LYS A 28 -11.52 1.12 -21.02
C LYS A 28 -12.79 0.73 -20.25
N GLY A 29 -12.82 1.02 -18.96
CA GLY A 29 -13.87 0.64 -18.04
C GLY A 29 -15.13 1.47 -18.25
N LYS A 30 -16.27 0.87 -17.88
CA LYS A 30 -17.58 1.53 -17.96
C LYS A 30 -18.03 2.12 -16.62
N LYS A 31 -17.47 1.63 -15.51
CA LYS A 31 -17.80 2.06 -14.16
C LYS A 31 -16.64 1.83 -13.19
N LEU A 32 -16.53 2.70 -12.17
CA LEU A 32 -15.73 2.51 -10.97
C LEU A 32 -16.67 2.10 -9.84
N GLU A 33 -16.41 0.95 -9.22
CA GLU A 33 -17.20 0.45 -8.10
C GLU A 33 -16.40 0.55 -6.81
N ILE A 34 -16.99 1.19 -5.80
CA ILE A 34 -16.41 1.36 -4.48
C ILE A 34 -17.28 0.57 -3.52
N ALA A 35 -16.71 -0.46 -2.89
CA ALA A 35 -17.36 -1.23 -1.86
C ALA A 35 -16.99 -0.68 -0.47
N ASP A 36 -17.99 -0.52 0.38
CA ASP A 36 -17.80 -0.34 1.82
C ASP A 36 -17.50 -1.70 2.50
N LEU A 37 -16.99 -1.67 3.73
CA LEU A 37 -16.70 -2.85 4.56
C LEU A 37 -17.96 -3.70 4.81
N ASP A 38 -19.14 -3.08 4.80
CA ASP A 38 -20.44 -3.75 4.93
C ASP A 38 -20.96 -4.33 3.60
N GLY A 39 -20.16 -4.31 2.53
CA GLY A 39 -20.51 -4.87 1.22
C GLY A 39 -21.44 -3.99 0.37
N LYS A 40 -21.77 -2.78 0.84
CA LYS A 40 -22.53 -1.79 0.07
C LYS A 40 -21.64 -1.20 -1.02
N THR A 41 -22.08 -1.26 -2.27
CA THR A 41 -21.33 -0.72 -3.42
C THR A 41 -21.92 0.57 -3.94
N ILE A 42 -21.07 1.56 -4.20
CA ILE A 42 -21.39 2.74 -5.02
C ILE A 42 -20.73 2.55 -6.38
N ALA A 43 -21.50 2.74 -7.46
CA ALA A 43 -20.99 2.69 -8.83
C ALA A 43 -20.97 4.09 -9.43
N ILE A 44 -19.83 4.50 -9.97
CA ILE A 44 -19.62 5.75 -10.70
C ILE A 44 -19.48 5.39 -12.17
N SER A 45 -20.30 5.96 -13.05
CA SER A 45 -20.17 5.78 -14.50
C SER A 45 -18.85 6.40 -15.00
N LEU A 46 -18.14 5.67 -15.86
CA LEU A 46 -16.92 6.14 -16.53
C LEU A 46 -17.14 6.39 -18.03
N ALA A 47 -18.39 6.52 -18.48
CA ALA A 47 -18.74 6.64 -19.90
C ALA A 47 -17.93 7.74 -20.64
N ASP A 48 -17.65 8.85 -19.97
CA ASP A 48 -16.91 9.99 -20.54
C ASP A 48 -15.46 10.10 -20.02
N ALA A 49 -14.98 9.08 -19.30
CA ALA A 49 -13.68 9.14 -18.62
C ALA A 49 -12.49 8.83 -19.54
N ALA A 50 -12.72 8.23 -20.72
CA ALA A 50 -11.65 7.80 -21.63
C ALA A 50 -10.70 8.95 -22.04
N THR A 51 -11.25 10.14 -22.32
CA THR A 51 -10.46 11.33 -22.69
C THR A 51 -9.69 11.88 -21.49
N PRO A 52 -10.30 12.15 -20.32
CA PRO A 52 -9.58 12.51 -19.10
C PRO A 52 -8.46 11.53 -18.72
N PHE A 53 -8.71 10.22 -18.76
CA PHE A 53 -7.68 9.21 -18.46
C PHE A 53 -6.52 9.25 -19.46
N SER A 54 -6.79 9.47 -20.74
CA SER A 54 -5.74 9.60 -21.76
C SER A 54 -4.89 10.86 -21.55
N GLN A 55 -5.52 11.98 -21.17
CA GLN A 55 -4.80 13.21 -20.82
C GLN A 55 -3.95 13.02 -19.56
N PHE A 56 -4.48 12.32 -18.56
CA PHE A 56 -3.75 11.99 -17.33
C PHE A 56 -2.54 11.09 -17.61
N GLN A 57 -2.69 10.05 -18.43
CA GLN A 57 -1.58 9.20 -18.89
C GLN A 57 -0.49 10.02 -19.61
N ALA A 58 -0.87 11.03 -20.39
CA ALA A 58 0.09 11.90 -21.07
C ALA A 58 0.93 12.74 -20.10
N CYS A 59 0.39 13.10 -18.91
CA CYS A 59 1.15 13.81 -17.88
C CYS A 59 2.36 13.00 -17.37
N PHE A 60 2.24 11.67 -17.27
CA PHE A 60 3.35 10.81 -16.83
C PHE A 60 4.38 10.52 -17.91
N ASN A 61 3.98 10.62 -19.18
CA ASN A 61 4.87 10.37 -20.32
C ASN A 61 5.62 11.63 -20.78
N LYS A 62 5.29 12.80 -20.23
CA LYS A 62 5.98 14.05 -20.53
C LYS A 62 7.27 14.12 -19.74
N ALA A 63 8.39 14.36 -20.43
CA ALA A 63 9.67 14.60 -19.76
C ALA A 63 9.52 15.76 -18.77
N ALA A 64 9.98 15.56 -17.53
CA ALA A 64 9.95 16.59 -16.51
C ALA A 64 10.64 17.86 -17.04
N PRO A 65 10.04 19.05 -16.84
CA PRO A 65 10.69 20.29 -17.25
C PRO A 65 12.03 20.43 -16.52
N LYS A 66 13.11 20.70 -17.28
CA LYS A 66 14.48 20.85 -16.73
C LYS A 66 14.65 22.03 -15.75
N THR A 67 13.59 22.82 -15.52
CA THR A 67 13.63 24.10 -14.82
C THR A 67 12.41 24.34 -13.94
N GLU A 68 11.74 23.29 -13.46
CA GLU A 68 10.79 23.48 -12.37
C GLU A 68 11.56 23.94 -11.12
N LYS A 69 11.29 25.16 -10.67
CA LYS A 69 11.71 25.61 -9.34
C LYS A 69 11.22 24.56 -8.36
N ALA A 70 12.14 24.02 -7.57
CA ALA A 70 11.80 23.13 -6.47
C ALA A 70 10.63 23.76 -5.69
N SER A 71 9.55 23.00 -5.59
CA SER A 71 8.42 23.37 -4.75
C SER A 71 8.93 23.81 -3.37
N ASN A 72 8.46 24.95 -2.87
CA ASN A 72 8.72 25.37 -1.49
C ASN A 72 7.99 24.50 -0.46
N TYR A 73 7.15 23.57 -0.93
CA TYR A 73 6.54 22.56 -0.09
C TYR A 73 7.51 21.40 0.04
N PHE A 74 7.75 20.97 1.29
CA PHE A 74 8.52 19.77 1.58
C PHE A 74 7.93 18.62 0.77
N ALA A 75 8.69 18.09 -0.19
CA ALA A 75 8.41 16.79 -0.75
C ALA A 75 8.31 15.84 0.45
N ALA A 76 7.14 15.21 0.63
CA ALA A 76 7.05 14.10 1.56
C ALA A 76 8.21 13.14 1.22
N LYS A 77 8.96 12.67 2.22
CA LYS A 77 9.92 11.58 2.01
C LYS A 77 9.11 10.36 1.57
N GLN A 78 8.92 10.24 0.27
CA GLN A 78 8.26 9.12 -0.36
C GLN A 78 9.32 8.04 -0.51
N THR A 79 9.34 7.09 0.42
CA THR A 79 10.05 5.83 0.20
C THR A 79 9.25 5.06 -0.84
N PRO A 80 9.75 4.82 -2.07
CA PRO A 80 9.04 4.03 -3.05
C PRO A 80 8.85 2.63 -2.45
N PRO A 81 7.62 2.06 -2.39
CA PRO A 81 7.46 0.70 -1.90
C PRO A 81 8.25 -0.22 -2.82
N ASN A 82 9.27 -0.89 -2.27
CA ASN A 82 9.94 -2.02 -2.90
C ASN A 82 8.88 -3.08 -3.18
N ARG A 83 8.30 -3.07 -4.39
CA ARG A 83 7.17 -3.89 -4.81
C ARG A 83 7.58 -5.36 -4.92
N LYS A 84 7.63 -6.05 -3.79
CA LYS A 84 7.75 -7.51 -3.73
C LYS A 84 6.52 -7.99 -2.97
N SER A 85 5.71 -8.87 -3.53
CA SER A 85 4.42 -9.27 -2.95
C SER A 85 4.58 -9.83 -1.54
N CYS A 86 3.97 -9.19 -0.53
CA CYS A 86 3.93 -9.69 0.86
C CYS A 86 2.60 -10.33 1.17
N VAL A 87 2.58 -11.08 2.27
CA VAL A 87 1.36 -11.57 2.91
C VAL A 87 1.36 -11.20 4.39
N LEU A 88 0.23 -10.71 4.88
CA LEU A 88 -0.17 -10.67 6.28
C LEU A 88 -1.56 -11.28 6.39
N GLU A 89 -1.63 -12.46 6.98
CA GLU A 89 -2.87 -13.18 7.23
C GLU A 89 -2.97 -13.47 8.73
N VAL A 90 -4.09 -13.08 9.33
CA VAL A 90 -4.37 -13.24 10.77
C VAL A 90 -5.78 -13.80 10.93
N GLY A 91 -5.92 -14.93 11.62
CA GLY A 91 -7.20 -15.61 11.81
C GLY A 91 -7.88 -16.04 10.50
N GLY A 92 -7.10 -16.30 9.45
CA GLY A 92 -7.62 -16.61 8.10
C GLY A 92 -8.06 -15.38 7.28
N ALA A 93 -7.99 -14.17 7.84
CA ALA A 93 -8.27 -12.93 7.12
C ALA A 93 -6.96 -12.35 6.57
N LYS A 94 -6.92 -12.09 5.26
CA LYS A 94 -5.77 -11.48 4.59
C LYS A 94 -5.81 -9.95 4.70
N ALA A 95 -5.13 -9.41 5.70
CA ALA A 95 -4.97 -7.96 5.87
C ALA A 95 -4.07 -7.36 4.78
N ILE A 96 -3.04 -8.09 4.36
CA ILE A 96 -2.16 -7.73 3.24
C ILE A 96 -1.99 -8.95 2.34
N ASP A 97 -2.30 -8.80 1.05
CA ASP A 97 -2.02 -9.81 0.01
C ASP A 97 -1.64 -9.10 -1.28
N GLY A 98 -0.36 -9.13 -1.64
CA GLY A 98 0.15 -8.49 -2.85
C GLY A 98 1.08 -7.32 -2.56
N ALA A 99 0.95 -6.24 -3.33
CA ALA A 99 1.89 -5.13 -3.29
C ALA A 99 1.94 -4.48 -1.90
N CYS A 100 3.13 -4.45 -1.32
CA CYS A 100 3.41 -3.94 0.02
C CYS A 100 4.75 -3.21 0.01
N TYR A 101 4.95 -2.38 1.03
CA TYR A 101 6.28 -2.06 1.49
C TYR A 101 6.76 -3.15 2.44
N TRP A 102 8.02 -3.57 2.32
CA TRP A 102 8.72 -4.31 3.36
C TRP A 102 10.15 -3.77 3.49
N GLY A 103 10.70 -3.84 4.69
CA GLY A 103 12.07 -3.39 4.95
C GLY A 103 12.54 -3.76 6.34
N PRO A 104 13.84 -3.55 6.64
CA PRO A 104 14.41 -3.87 7.94
C PRO A 104 13.72 -3.07 9.06
N TYR A 105 13.60 -3.68 10.23
CA TYR A 105 13.06 -3.06 11.44
C TYR A 105 14.00 -3.26 12.63
N GLY A 106 14.27 -2.17 13.35
CA GLY A 106 15.12 -2.20 14.54
C GLY A 106 16.58 -2.51 14.22
N SER A 107 17.30 -2.99 15.25
CA SER A 107 18.71 -3.37 15.17
C SER A 107 18.93 -4.89 15.13
N MET A 108 17.86 -5.69 15.26
CA MET A 108 17.93 -7.15 15.20
C MET A 108 18.04 -7.60 13.75
N ASP A 109 18.96 -8.52 13.48
CA ASP A 109 19.23 -9.00 12.13
C ASP A 109 18.04 -9.82 11.60
N GLY A 110 17.68 -9.59 10.34
CA GLY A 110 16.52 -10.21 9.71
C GLY A 110 15.15 -9.63 10.11
N SER A 111 15.02 -8.95 11.25
CA SER A 111 13.76 -8.31 11.68
C SER A 111 13.25 -7.31 10.66
N PHE A 112 11.94 -7.29 10.44
CA PHE A 112 11.35 -6.53 9.34
C PHE A 112 9.99 -5.95 9.68
N VAL A 113 9.61 -4.94 8.90
CA VAL A 113 8.28 -4.35 8.90
C VAL A 113 7.63 -4.56 7.54
N ILE A 114 6.34 -4.83 7.53
CA ILE A 114 5.49 -4.82 6.32
C ILE A 114 4.39 -3.76 6.45
N LYS A 115 4.02 -3.13 5.34
CA LYS A 115 2.95 -2.11 5.30
C LYS A 115 2.20 -2.11 3.97
N ALA A 116 0.88 -2.17 4.03
CA ALA A 116 -0.04 -1.98 2.90
C ALA A 116 -1.48 -1.78 3.39
N ASN A 117 -2.36 -1.19 2.58
CA ASN A 117 -3.81 -1.09 2.86
C ASN A 117 -4.15 -0.52 4.26
N GLY A 118 -3.35 0.42 4.76
CA GLY A 118 -3.51 0.96 6.12
C GLY A 118 -3.08 0.03 7.24
N TYR A 119 -2.65 -1.20 6.94
CA TYR A 119 -2.05 -2.13 7.89
C TYR A 119 -0.53 -1.99 7.95
N PHE A 120 0.03 -2.28 9.12
CA PHE A 120 1.45 -2.56 9.27
C PHE A 120 1.69 -3.59 10.36
N ALA A 121 2.72 -4.40 10.15
CA ALA A 121 3.17 -5.39 11.13
C ALA A 121 4.69 -5.32 11.28
N ILE A 122 5.14 -5.44 12.53
CA ILE A 122 6.53 -5.50 12.94
C ILE A 122 6.79 -6.96 13.33
N ILE A 123 7.84 -7.53 12.73
CA ILE A 123 8.28 -8.90 12.99
C ILE A 123 9.71 -8.83 13.54
N GLU A 124 9.85 -9.26 14.79
CA GLU A 124 11.12 -9.39 15.47
C GLU A 124 11.57 -10.85 15.38
N ILE A 125 12.73 -11.08 14.78
CA ILE A 125 13.30 -12.40 14.59
C ILE A 125 14.40 -12.63 15.61
N ASP A 126 14.28 -13.73 16.33
CA ASP A 126 15.32 -14.26 17.21
C ASP A 126 15.64 -15.70 16.77
N ASN A 127 16.73 -15.84 16.01
CA ASN A 127 17.16 -17.11 15.42
C ASN A 127 16.06 -17.74 14.53
N ASP A 128 15.53 -18.90 14.93
CA ASP A 128 14.49 -19.66 14.21
C ASP A 128 13.07 -19.39 14.76
N GLU A 129 12.93 -18.45 15.69
CA GLU A 129 11.66 -17.95 16.20
C GLU A 129 11.44 -16.50 15.75
N ALA A 130 10.17 -16.13 15.59
CA ALA A 130 9.78 -14.74 15.47
C ALA A 130 8.62 -14.43 16.41
N ASP A 131 8.56 -13.20 16.88
CA ASP A 131 7.38 -12.63 17.54
C ASP A 131 7.00 -11.35 16.80
N GLY A 132 5.74 -10.93 16.91
CA GLY A 132 5.29 -9.82 16.12
C GLY A 132 4.10 -9.07 16.68
N TRP A 133 3.96 -7.85 16.20
CA TRP A 133 2.86 -6.95 16.54
C TRP A 133 2.34 -6.27 15.29
N TRP A 134 1.04 -6.03 15.24
CA TRP A 134 0.39 -5.35 14.14
C TRP A 134 -0.68 -4.40 14.66
N ASN A 135 -1.20 -3.58 13.74
CA ASN A 135 -2.12 -2.53 14.09
C ASN A 135 -3.59 -2.96 14.18
N ASP A 136 -3.95 -4.16 13.68
CA ASP A 136 -5.28 -4.81 13.72
C ASP A 136 -6.43 -4.05 13.01
N THR A 137 -6.49 -2.74 13.21
CA THR A 137 -7.39 -1.81 12.53
C THR A 137 -6.63 -1.00 11.46
N PRO A 138 -7.10 -0.97 10.21
CA PRO A 138 -6.51 -0.13 9.17
C PRO A 138 -6.43 1.34 9.60
N GLY A 139 -5.28 1.99 9.37
CA GLY A 139 -5.06 3.40 9.68
C GLY A 139 -4.72 3.70 11.14
N ALA A 140 -4.75 2.71 12.04
CA ALA A 140 -4.23 2.88 13.39
C ALA A 140 -2.73 3.23 13.35
N THR A 141 -2.26 4.02 14.32
CA THR A 141 -0.89 4.59 14.31
C THR A 141 0.14 3.74 15.06
N HIS A 142 -0.29 2.66 15.73
CA HIS A 142 0.55 1.82 16.57
C HIS A 142 0.28 0.33 16.33
N ALA A 143 1.35 -0.48 16.31
CA ALA A 143 1.26 -1.95 16.31
C ALA A 143 1.06 -2.43 17.75
N HIS A 144 -0.19 -2.52 18.17
CA HIS A 144 -0.58 -2.75 19.57
C HIS A 144 -1.13 -4.16 19.80
N THR A 145 -1.50 -4.87 18.74
CA THR A 145 -2.04 -6.23 18.82
C THR A 145 -0.94 -7.23 18.55
N GLY A 146 -0.78 -8.22 19.42
CA GLY A 146 0.20 -9.29 19.24
C GLY A 146 -0.22 -10.25 18.13
N LEU A 147 0.72 -10.58 17.24
CA LEU A 147 0.64 -11.72 16.32
C LEU A 147 1.06 -13.02 17.01
N GLY A 148 1.88 -12.90 18.06
CA GLY A 148 2.41 -14.02 18.83
C GLY A 148 3.56 -14.73 18.13
N LYS A 149 4.06 -15.77 18.81
CA LYS A 149 5.20 -16.55 18.35
C LYS A 149 4.90 -17.29 17.05
N MET A 150 5.84 -17.20 16.13
CA MET A 150 5.81 -17.82 14.81
C MET A 150 7.10 -18.62 14.59
N LYS A 151 7.00 -19.65 13.75
CA LYS A 151 8.14 -20.42 13.26
C LYS A 151 8.37 -20.19 11.79
N ARG A 152 9.63 -20.36 11.38
CA ARG A 152 10.01 -20.23 9.98
C ARG A 152 9.45 -21.39 9.16
N ASP A 153 8.74 -21.05 8.08
CA ASP A 153 8.27 -21.97 7.06
C ASP A 153 8.63 -21.41 5.68
N GLY A 154 9.72 -21.93 5.11
CA GLY A 154 10.31 -21.43 3.87
C GLY A 154 10.75 -19.97 3.99
N LYS A 155 10.06 -19.09 3.26
CA LYS A 155 10.30 -17.63 3.30
C LYS A 155 9.39 -16.89 4.29
N CYS A 156 8.44 -17.59 4.91
CA CYS A 156 7.40 -17.01 5.74
C CYS A 156 7.58 -17.37 7.21
N TRP A 157 6.88 -16.64 8.07
CA TRP A 157 6.74 -16.86 9.50
C TRP A 157 5.29 -17.23 9.78
N LYS A 158 5.07 -18.39 10.38
CA LYS A 158 3.73 -18.95 10.56
C LYS A 158 3.48 -19.44 11.98
N SER A 159 2.22 -19.35 12.37
CA SER A 159 1.62 -20.02 13.52
C SER A 159 0.30 -20.66 13.08
N GLU A 160 -0.50 -21.16 14.02
CA GLU A 160 -1.85 -21.67 13.72
C GLU A 160 -2.78 -20.58 13.17
N SER A 161 -2.61 -19.34 13.64
CA SER A 161 -3.48 -18.22 13.32
C SER A 161 -2.83 -17.13 12.47
N VAL A 162 -1.52 -17.20 12.23
CA VAL A 162 -0.77 -16.13 11.55
C VAL A 162 0.07 -16.70 10.41
N ASN A 163 0.08 -15.99 9.28
CA ASN A 163 0.98 -16.23 8.16
C ASN A 163 1.53 -14.90 7.64
N VAL A 164 2.83 -14.68 7.80
CA VAL A 164 3.54 -13.47 7.38
C VAL A 164 4.66 -13.82 6.42
N CYS A 165 4.63 -13.25 5.22
CA CYS A 165 5.66 -13.45 4.21
C CYS A 165 6.24 -12.10 3.78
N PRO A 166 7.53 -11.82 4.03
CA PRO A 166 8.21 -10.70 3.38
C PRO A 166 8.31 -10.98 1.87
N GLY A 167 8.34 -9.92 1.06
CA GLY A 167 8.22 -10.05 -0.38
C GLY A 167 9.31 -10.89 -1.05
N LEU A 168 8.98 -11.55 -2.17
CA LEU A 168 9.93 -12.35 -2.96
C LEU A 168 11.15 -11.52 -3.36
N GLN A 169 12.34 -11.93 -2.87
CA GLN A 169 13.59 -11.26 -3.21
C GLN A 169 13.97 -11.44 -4.68
#